data_AF-A0A4S1FYK1-F1
#
_entry.id   AF-A0A4S1FYK1-F1
#
_cell.length_a   1.000
_cell.length_b   1.000
_cell.length_c   1.000
_cell.angle_alpha   90.00
_cell.angle_beta   90.00
_cell.angle_gamma   90.00
#
_symmetry.space_group_name_H-M   'P 1'
#
loop_
_entity.id
_entity.type
_entity.pdbx_description
1 polymer ?
#
loop_
_entity_poly.entity_id
_entity_poly.type
_entity_poly.pdbx_seq_one_letter_code
_entity_poly.pdbx_strand_id
1 'polypeptide(L)' 'MQAASIGTPFEPGPDFSGLQRGDLVFWKGHVAIMTDAKDMIHANGHTMLVSREGLKEAIDRIGYLYGGPTGFRRP' A
#
# COMPACT_ATOMS: atom_id res chain seq x y z
N MET A 1 6.29 -3.05 13.86
CA MET A 1 7.52 -2.25 14.05
C MET A 1 7.50 -0.97 13.22
N GLN A 2 7.39 -1.00 11.88
CA GLN A 2 7.31 0.25 11.08
C GLN A 2 5.92 0.89 11.05
N ALA A 3 4.86 0.09 10.80
CA ALA A 3 3.48 0.58 10.77
C ALA A 3 3.01 1.27 12.07
N ALA A 4 3.73 1.08 13.18
CA ALA A 4 3.42 1.70 14.47
C ALA A 4 4.17 3.02 14.71
N SER A 5 5.21 3.33 13.93
CA SER A 5 6.13 4.44 14.22
C SER A 5 6.28 5.47 13.10
N ILE A 6 6.08 5.09 11.82
CA ILE A 6 6.29 6.00 10.70
C ILE A 6 4.98 6.66 10.23
N GLY A 7 4.99 7.98 10.08
CA GLY A 7 3.84 8.76 9.62
C GLY A 7 2.64 8.76 10.56
N THR A 8 1.61 9.52 10.19
CA THR A 8 0.33 9.67 10.90
C THR A 8 -0.71 8.73 10.31
N PRO A 9 -1.45 7.94 11.11
CA PRO A 9 -2.46 7.05 10.59
C PRO A 9 -3.65 7.84 10.04
N PHE A 10 -4.25 7.35 8.98
CA PHE A 10 -5.51 7.89 8.45
C PHE A 10 -6.30 6.78 7.77
N GLU A 11 -7.60 7.03 7.59
CA GLU A 11 -8.49 6.16 6.82
C GLU A 11 -8.73 6.79 5.45
N PRO A 12 -8.35 6.12 4.34
CA PRO A 12 -8.75 6.55 3.01
C PRO A 12 -10.28 6.54 2.87
N GLY A 13 -10.79 7.33 1.92
CA GLY A 13 -12.18 7.27 1.54
C GLY A 13 -12.55 5.96 0.82
N PRO A 14 -13.82 5.80 0.42
CA PRO A 14 -14.28 4.66 -0.36
C PRO A 14 -13.39 4.41 -1.58
N ASP A 15 -13.18 3.14 -1.91
CA ASP A 15 -12.33 2.70 -3.02
C ASP A 15 -10.91 3.30 -2.98
N PHE A 16 -10.36 3.49 -1.78
CA PHE A 16 -9.04 4.09 -1.55
C PHE A 16 -8.91 5.52 -2.08
N SER A 17 -10.01 6.28 -2.14
CA SER A 17 -9.98 7.69 -2.49
C SER A 17 -9.24 8.53 -1.42
N GLY A 18 -8.64 9.64 -1.84
CA GLY A 18 -7.89 10.52 -0.94
C GLY A 18 -6.45 10.09 -0.63
N LEU A 19 -5.98 8.99 -1.24
CA LEU A 19 -4.56 8.66 -1.29
C LEU A 19 -3.79 9.68 -2.13
N GLN A 20 -2.57 9.97 -1.71
CA GLN A 20 -1.65 10.86 -2.41
C GLN A 20 -0.24 10.29 -2.45
N ARG A 21 0.60 10.88 -3.31
CA ARG A 21 2.03 10.53 -3.40
C ARG A 21 2.69 10.62 -2.02
N GLY A 22 3.41 9.57 -1.66
CA GLY A 22 4.13 9.45 -0.39
C GLY A 22 3.35 8.74 0.72
N ASP A 23 2.05 8.52 0.55
CA ASP A 23 1.28 7.71 1.50
C ASP A 23 1.82 6.27 1.55
N LEU A 24 1.80 5.68 2.74
CA LEU A 24 2.30 4.35 3.02
C LEU A 24 1.11 3.40 3.17
N VAL A 25 1.16 2.29 2.45
CA VAL A 25 0.14 1.23 2.50
C VAL A 25 0.76 -0.02 3.11
N PHE A 26 0.20 -0.50 4.22
CA PHE A 26 0.75 -1.64 4.96
C PHE A 26 -0.08 -2.90 4.74
N TRP A 27 0.61 -4.03 4.63
CA TRP A 27 0.06 -5.38 4.82
C TRP A 27 0.81 -6.06 5.97
N LYS A 28 0.36 -7.25 6.38
CA LYS A 28 1.10 -8.06 7.36
C LYS A 28 2.50 -8.41 6.82
N GLY A 29 3.51 -7.73 7.35
CA GLY A 29 4.92 -7.95 7.01
C GLY A 29 5.39 -7.28 5.71
N HIS A 30 4.57 -6.43 5.08
CA HIS A 30 4.90 -5.78 3.81
C HIS A 30 4.43 -4.32 3.77
N VAL A 31 5.05 -3.51 2.92
CA VAL A 31 4.72 -2.09 2.75
C VAL A 31 4.92 -1.64 1.30
N ALA A 32 4.06 -0.75 0.84
CA ALA A 32 4.18 -0.01 -0.42
C ALA A 32 4.13 1.50 -0.18
N ILE A 33 4.66 2.27 -1.13
CA ILE A 33 4.62 3.73 -1.12
C ILE A 33 3.81 4.18 -2.32
N MET A 34 2.76 4.98 -2.11
CA MET A 34 1.97 5.57 -3.19
C MET A 34 2.85 6.52 -4.01
N THR A 35 2.88 6.34 -5.32
CA THR A 35 3.58 7.25 -6.26
C THR A 35 2.68 8.37 -6.76
N ASP A 36 1.37 8.17 -6.69
CA ASP A 36 0.30 9.13 -6.97
C ASP A 36 -1.00 8.66 -6.30
N ALA A 37 -2.17 9.12 -6.77
CA ALA A 37 -3.46 8.76 -6.18
C ALA A 37 -3.91 7.31 -6.44
N LYS A 38 -3.25 6.58 -7.36
CA LYS A 38 -3.67 5.24 -7.80
C LYS A 38 -2.53 4.22 -7.78
N ASP A 39 -1.34 4.65 -8.20
CA ASP A 39 -0.18 3.78 -8.33
C ASP A 39 0.67 3.77 -7.06
N MET A 40 1.30 2.64 -6.80
CA MET A 40 2.26 2.44 -5.73
C MET A 40 3.55 1.80 -6.24
N ILE A 41 4.64 2.00 -5.50
CA ILE A 41 5.91 1.31 -5.68
C ILE A 41 6.21 0.44 -4.46
N HIS A 42 6.70 -0.78 -4.69
CA HIS A 42 7.10 -1.68 -3.61
C HIS A 42 8.12 -2.72 -4.08
N ALA A 43 8.78 -3.36 -3.12
CA ALA A 43 9.55 -4.58 -3.38
C ALA A 43 8.56 -5.73 -3.65
N ASN A 44 8.66 -6.38 -4.80
CA ASN A 44 7.77 -7.47 -5.20
C ASN A 44 8.46 -8.82 -5.00
N GLY A 45 8.00 -9.59 -4.02
CA GLY A 45 8.55 -10.92 -3.71
C GLY A 45 8.21 -12.01 -4.74
N HIS A 46 7.26 -11.78 -5.64
CA HIS A 46 6.94 -12.71 -6.72
C HIS A 46 7.91 -12.56 -7.90
N THR A 47 8.20 -11.32 -8.31
CA THR A 47 9.09 -11.02 -9.44
C THR A 47 10.53 -10.77 -9.03
N MET A 48 10.82 -10.64 -7.74
CA MET A 48 12.13 -10.28 -7.17
C MET A 48 12.66 -8.94 -7.72
N LEU A 49 11.75 -8.00 -8.00
CA LEU A 49 12.06 -6.67 -8.54
C LEU A 49 11.30 -5.59 -7.76
N VAL A 50 11.76 -4.34 -7.88
CA VAL A 50 10.94 -3.19 -7.49
C VAL A 50 9.88 -2.98 -8.56
N SER A 51 8.61 -3.02 -8.17
CA SER A 51 7.47 -2.92 -9.08
C SER A 51 6.70 -1.63 -8.81
N ARG A 52 6.25 -0.97 -9.88
CA ARG A 52 5.24 0.09 -9.84
C ARG A 52 3.95 -0.46 -10.43
N GLU A 53 2.86 -0.45 -9.67
CA GLU A 53 1.57 -0.95 -10.11
C GLU A 53 0.41 -0.29 -9.36
N GLY A 54 -0.81 -0.47 -9.87
CA GLY A 54 -2.03 0.08 -9.26
C GLY A 54 -2.40 -0.63 -7.96
N LEU A 55 -2.78 0.15 -6.94
CA LEU A 55 -3.12 -0.38 -5.62
C LEU A 55 -4.31 -1.35 -5.69
N LYS A 56 -5.38 -0.95 -6.39
CA LYS A 56 -6.62 -1.73 -6.47
C LYS A 56 -6.38 -3.05 -7.18
N GLU A 57 -5.69 -3.02 -8.30
CA GLU A 57 -5.35 -4.19 -9.10
C GLU A 57 -4.48 -5.17 -8.32
N ALA A 58 -3.53 -4.66 -7.54
CA ALA A 58 -2.71 -5.49 -6.66
C ALA A 58 -3.56 -6.15 -5.55
N ILE A 59 -4.43 -5.40 -4.88
CA ILE A 59 -5.33 -5.93 -3.84
C ILE A 59 -6.26 -7.01 -4.42
N ASP A 60 -6.89 -6.73 -5.56
CA ASP A 60 -7.80 -7.66 -6.23
C ASP A 60 -7.05 -8.95 -6.62
N ARG A 61 -5.80 -8.83 -7.08
CA ARG A 61 -4.97 -9.97 -7.51
C ARG A 61 -4.47 -10.82 -6.34
N ILE A 62 -4.07 -10.22 -5.22
CA ILE A 62 -3.37 -10.94 -4.13
C ILE A 62 -4.22 -11.12 -2.86
N GLY A 63 -5.40 -10.52 -2.80
CA GLY A 63 -6.24 -10.46 -1.60
C GLY A 63 -6.65 -11.83 -1.07
N TYR A 64 -6.86 -12.82 -1.94
CA TYR A 64 -7.21 -14.18 -1.52
C TYR A 64 -6.04 -14.93 -0.84
N LEU A 65 -4.80 -14.50 -1.05
CA LEU A 65 -3.60 -15.10 -0.44
C LEU A 65 -3.16 -14.36 0.83
N TYR A 66 -3.20 -13.03 0.79
CA TYR A 66 -2.55 -12.19 1.82
C TYR A 66 -3.51 -11.23 2.54
N GLY A 67 -4.78 -11.19 2.13
CA GLY A 67 -5.76 -10.21 2.61
C GLY A 67 -5.55 -8.81 2.03
N GLY A 68 -6.33 -7.86 2.55
CA GLY A 68 -6.24 -6.45 2.19
C GLY A 68 -5.19 -5.68 3.03
N PRO A 69 -4.99 -4.39 2.73
CA PRO A 69 -4.17 -3.51 3.55
C PRO A 69 -4.65 -3.48 5.00
N THR A 70 -3.70 -3.48 5.93
CA THR A 70 -3.93 -3.42 7.39
C THR A 70 -3.84 -2.01 7.95
N GLY A 71 -3.46 -1.01 7.14
CA GLY A 71 -3.43 0.39 7.56
C GLY A 71 -2.74 1.30 6.57
N PHE A 72 -3.08 2.59 6.66
CA PHE A 72 -2.55 3.65 5.81
C PHE A 72 -1.93 4.74 6.70
N ARG A 73 -0.77 5.27 6.28
CA ARG A 73 -0.07 6.31 7.03
C ARG A 73 0.51 7.37 6.11
N ARG A 74 0.48 8.62 6.55
CA ARG A 74 1.01 9.78 5.83
C ARG A 74 2.24 10.35 6.54
N PRO A 75 3.41 10.40 5.89
CA PRO A 75 4.60 11.03 6.45
C PRO A 75 4.40 12.50 6.82
#